data_AF-A0A8W8K6G8-F1
#
_entry.id   AF-A0A8W8K6G8-F1
#
_cell.length_a   1.000
_cell.length_b   1.000
_cell.length_c   1.000
_cell.angle_alpha   90.00
_cell.angle_beta   90.00
_cell.angle_gamma   90.00
#
_symmetry.space_group_name_H-M   'P 1'
#
loop_
_entity.id
_entity.type
_entity.pdbx_description
1 polymer ?
#
loop_
_entity_poly.entity_id
_entity_poly.type
_entity_poly.pdbx_seq_one_letter_code
_entity_poly.pdbx_strand_id
1 'polypeptide(L)'
;MGADEPDGDVQPKSLEVLLLEKNKSLQSENTVLKVNNSDLSERYRKLQEDYQEAASTVQEQKLLITQLEEDLRSFNAVSSMFRGEAEGEPVTGSQVEADVVAEVVKDVIPGVTAGDKTAVDSILPIVQSQRERYRLRAQELEAHSLGQQQQISLLQNEIDKLRSDNVKLYEKIRFLQSFPAKGGQASSEDTESRYSMQYEERLDPFSTFSRKERQRKYMNLKPYDKITLSMGRFIMSNKVARTIAFFYTLLLHSLVFLVLYKLAHTESCKRDYAADCHAKFAEHMFKVHGAKDDHRHN
;
A
#
# COMPACT_ATOMS: atom_id res chain seq x y z
N MET A 1 -21.04 -14.34 95.42
CA MET A 1 -21.93 -15.14 94.55
C MET A 1 -21.83 -14.53 93.16
N GLY A 2 -21.31 -15.26 92.17
CA GLY A 2 -21.08 -14.83 90.77
C GLY A 2 -19.86 -13.90 90.62
N ALA A 3 -18.71 -14.22 90.00
CA ALA A 3 -18.45 -14.95 88.75
C ALA A 3 -19.26 -14.36 87.58
N ASP A 4 -18.61 -13.53 86.76
CA ASP A 4 -18.67 -13.53 85.30
C ASP A 4 -17.64 -12.51 84.75
N GLU A 5 -16.44 -12.99 84.43
CA GLU A 5 -15.83 -12.66 83.15
C GLU A 5 -16.31 -13.72 82.13
N PRO A 6 -16.28 -13.52 80.81
CA PRO A 6 -15.54 -12.49 80.06
C PRO A 6 -16.36 -11.82 78.94
N ASP A 7 -16.01 -10.61 78.49
CA ASP A 7 -16.19 -10.27 77.08
C ASP A 7 -15.11 -9.30 76.58
N GLY A 8 -14.32 -9.82 75.64
CA GLY A 8 -13.40 -9.13 74.73
C GLY A 8 -12.66 -7.90 75.23
N ASP A 9 -11.48 -8.11 75.83
CA ASP A 9 -10.40 -7.13 75.88
C ASP A 9 -10.06 -6.66 74.45
N VAL A 10 -10.75 -5.61 73.98
CA VAL A 10 -10.26 -4.79 72.88
C VAL A 10 -9.06 -4.05 73.44
N GLN A 11 -7.90 -4.72 73.41
CA GLN A 11 -6.66 -4.09 73.84
C GLN A 11 -6.50 -2.79 73.07
N PRO A 12 -6.40 -1.64 73.75
CA PRO A 12 -6.15 -0.38 73.09
C PRO A 12 -4.85 -0.56 72.31
N LYS A 13 -4.92 -0.40 70.98
CA LYS A 13 -3.76 -0.50 70.08
C LYS A 13 -2.58 0.21 70.74
N SER A 14 -1.43 -0.45 70.84
CA SER A 14 -0.26 0.14 71.50
C SER A 14 0.10 1.48 70.83
N LEU A 15 0.60 2.44 71.61
CA LEU A 15 0.98 3.77 71.13
C LEU A 15 1.90 3.70 69.89
N GLU A 16 2.77 2.70 69.85
CA GLU A 16 3.65 2.40 68.72
C GLU A 16 2.87 2.04 67.45
N VAL A 17 1.81 1.23 67.55
CA VAL A 17 0.94 0.88 66.42
C VAL A 17 0.20 2.12 65.89
N LEU A 18 -0.30 2.98 66.78
CA LEU A 18 -0.94 4.24 66.40
C LEU A 18 0.04 5.21 65.72
N LEU A 19 1.27 5.31 66.21
CA LEU A 19 2.33 6.12 65.60
C LEU A 19 2.74 5.58 64.23
N LEU A 20 2.87 4.26 64.07
CA LEU A 20 3.15 3.62 62.79
C LEU A 20 1.98 3.83 61.80
N GLU A 21 0.73 3.71 62.25
CA GLU A 21 -0.46 3.95 61.43
C GLU A 21 -0.52 5.41 60.97
N LYS A 22 -0.25 6.38 61.85
CA LYS A 22 -0.16 7.80 61.50
C LYS A 22 1.03 8.11 60.58
N ASN A 23 2.20 7.52 60.81
CA ASN A 23 3.36 7.72 59.95
C ASN A 23 3.10 7.18 58.54
N LYS A 24 2.50 5.99 58.44
CA LYS A 24 2.08 5.39 57.16
C LYS A 24 1.02 6.25 56.45
N SER A 25 0.06 6.78 57.20
CA SER A 25 -0.96 7.71 56.67
C SER A 25 -0.31 8.98 56.14
N LEU A 26 0.57 9.62 56.90
CA LEU A 26 1.29 10.83 56.47
C LEU A 26 2.20 10.56 55.26
N GLN A 27 2.85 9.40 55.21
CA GLN A 27 3.61 8.98 54.04
C GLN A 27 2.72 8.85 52.81
N SER A 28 1.54 8.20 52.93
CA SER A 28 0.59 8.08 51.83
C SER A 28 0.02 9.42 51.37
N GLU A 29 -0.24 10.34 52.30
CA GLU A 29 -0.67 11.70 51.96
C GLU A 29 0.44 12.47 51.25
N ASN A 30 1.70 12.31 51.70
CA ASN A 30 2.85 12.92 51.07
C ASN A 30 3.08 12.39 49.64
N THR A 31 2.89 11.10 49.41
CA THR A 31 2.99 10.54 48.05
C THR A 31 1.86 11.04 47.16
N VAL A 32 0.63 11.11 47.65
CA VAL A 32 -0.52 11.67 46.90
C VAL A 32 -0.29 13.14 46.56
N LEU A 33 0.16 13.96 47.51
CA LEU A 33 0.48 15.37 47.28
C LEU A 33 1.60 15.54 46.24
N LYS A 34 2.62 14.67 46.26
CA LYS A 34 3.69 14.67 45.25
C LYS A 34 3.17 14.37 43.85
N VAL A 35 2.31 13.35 43.71
CA VAL A 35 1.69 13.00 42.43
C VAL A 35 0.78 14.13 41.95
N ASN A 36 -0.06 14.71 42.82
CA ASN A 36 -0.91 15.84 42.45
C ASN A 36 -0.08 17.06 42.00
N ASN A 37 1.07 17.31 42.64
CA ASN A 37 1.95 18.41 42.25
C ASN A 37 2.64 18.14 40.90
N SER A 38 3.06 16.89 40.63
CA SER A 38 3.57 16.52 39.31
C SER A 38 2.51 16.66 38.22
N ASP A 39 1.28 16.20 38.48
CA ASP A 39 0.16 16.29 37.54
C ASP A 39 -0.23 17.74 37.26
N LEU A 40 -0.26 18.59 38.30
CA LEU A 40 -0.54 20.01 38.17
C LEU A 40 0.56 20.72 37.37
N SER A 41 1.83 20.36 37.61
CA SER A 41 2.97 20.88 36.86
C SER A 41 2.92 20.47 35.38
N GLU A 42 2.52 19.23 35.09
CA GLU A 42 2.35 18.75 33.72
C GLU A 42 1.20 19.48 33.01
N ARG A 43 0.06 19.67 33.68
CA ARG A 43 -1.07 20.45 33.15
C ARG A 43 -0.67 21.89 32.89
N TYR A 44 0.10 22.51 33.80
CA TYR A 44 0.61 23.86 33.61
C TYR A 44 1.55 23.94 32.40
N ARG A 45 2.47 22.97 32.25
CA ARG A 45 3.35 22.88 31.08
C ARG A 45 2.56 22.76 29.78
N LYS A 46 1.53 21.90 29.76
CA LYS A 46 0.67 21.73 28.58
C LYS A 46 -0.11 22.99 28.25
N LEU A 47 -0.72 23.63 29.25
CA LEU A 47 -1.45 24.88 29.04
C LEU A 47 -0.52 26.01 28.54
N GLN A 48 0.73 26.04 29.01
CA GLN A 48 1.75 26.96 28.53
C GLN A 48 2.13 26.71 27.07
N GLU A 49 2.24 25.44 26.66
CA GLU A 49 2.50 25.02 25.28
C GLU A 49 1.33 25.42 24.36
N ASP A 50 0.09 25.10 24.76
CA ASP A 50 -1.13 25.48 24.04
C ASP A 50 -1.27 27.02 23.91
N TYR A 51 -0.90 27.76 24.97
CA TYR A 51 -0.90 29.23 24.93
C TYR A 51 0.14 29.79 23.95
N GLN A 52 1.34 29.20 23.90
CA GLN A 52 2.38 29.61 22.95
C GLN A 52 1.97 29.32 21.51
N GLU A 53 1.35 28.18 21.25
CA GLU A 53 0.81 27.84 19.93
C GLU A 53 -0.30 28.81 19.51
N ALA A 54 -1.26 29.09 20.42
CA ALA A 54 -2.30 30.08 20.17
C ALA A 54 -1.73 31.49 19.92
N ALA A 55 -0.67 31.89 20.64
CA ALA A 55 -0.01 33.16 20.41
C ALA A 55 0.70 33.22 19.05
N SER A 56 1.37 32.15 18.62
CA SER A 56 2.03 32.05 17.31
C SER A 56 1.01 32.16 16.18
N THR A 57 -0.09 31.41 16.26
CA THR A 57 -1.15 31.44 15.24
C THR A 57 -1.82 32.81 15.14
N VAL A 58 -2.04 33.51 16.26
CA VAL A 58 -2.54 34.90 16.25
C VAL A 58 -1.53 35.85 15.59
N GLN A 59 -0.23 35.65 15.81
CA GLN A 59 0.81 36.47 15.16
C GLN A 59 0.84 36.23 13.64
N GLU A 60 0.79 34.98 13.20
CA GLU A 60 0.71 34.60 11.79
C GLU A 60 -0.53 35.19 11.12
N GLN A 61 -1.70 35.10 11.77
CA GLN A 61 -2.93 35.70 11.27
C GLN A 61 -2.82 37.22 11.13
N LYS A 62 -2.20 37.92 12.10
CA LYS A 62 -1.98 39.37 12.02
C LYS A 62 -1.06 39.75 10.86
N LEU A 63 0.01 38.99 10.64
CA LEU A 63 0.91 39.19 9.51
C LEU A 63 0.15 39.01 8.19
N LEU A 64 -0.62 37.93 8.07
CA LEU A 64 -1.42 37.66 6.87
C LEU A 64 -2.47 38.75 6.61
N ILE A 65 -3.16 39.23 7.65
CA ILE A 65 -4.12 40.34 7.53
C ILE A 65 -3.40 41.61 7.05
N THR A 66 -2.25 41.93 7.63
CA THR A 66 -1.47 43.12 7.24
C THR A 66 -1.04 43.03 5.77
N GLN A 67 -0.59 41.84 5.34
CA GLN A 67 -0.23 41.59 3.95
C GLN A 67 -1.44 41.72 3.02
N LEU A 68 -2.59 41.14 3.39
CA LEU A 68 -3.83 41.28 2.61
C LEU A 68 -4.30 42.74 2.53
N GLU A 69 -4.15 43.52 3.61
CA GLU A 69 -4.45 44.94 3.60
C GLU A 69 -3.51 45.72 2.67
N GLU A 70 -2.22 45.39 2.65
CA GLU A 70 -1.24 45.96 1.72
C GLU A 70 -1.54 45.58 0.26
N ASP A 71 -1.88 44.31 0.01
CA ASP A 71 -2.28 43.80 -1.31
C ASP A 71 -3.58 44.46 -1.81
N LEU A 72 -4.57 44.66 -0.92
CA LEU A 72 -5.80 45.38 -1.26
C LEU A 72 -5.53 46.87 -1.51
N ARG A 73 -4.61 47.49 -0.76
CA ARG A 73 -4.19 48.88 -1.00
C ARG A 73 -3.47 49.01 -2.35
N SER A 74 -2.57 48.09 -2.68
CA SER A 74 -1.88 48.08 -3.97
C SER A 74 -2.85 47.82 -5.12
N PHE A 75 -3.79 46.87 -4.97
CA PHE A 75 -4.84 46.62 -5.96
C PHE A 75 -5.76 47.84 -6.14
N ASN A 76 -6.18 48.50 -5.06
CA ASN A 76 -7.00 49.70 -5.16
C ASN A 76 -6.22 50.89 -5.78
N ALA A 77 -4.93 51.00 -5.52
CA ALA A 77 -4.06 52.00 -6.16
C ALA A 77 -3.86 51.74 -7.66
N VAL A 78 -3.68 50.48 -8.07
CA VAL A 78 -3.59 50.09 -9.49
C VAL A 78 -4.95 50.28 -10.18
N SER A 79 -6.05 49.93 -9.51
CA SER A 79 -7.41 50.15 -10.01
C SER A 79 -7.74 51.65 -10.15
N SER A 80 -7.32 52.49 -9.20
CA SER A 80 -7.51 53.94 -9.30
C SER A 80 -6.64 54.59 -10.38
N MET A 81 -5.42 54.10 -10.60
CA MET A 81 -4.58 54.49 -11.75
C MET A 81 -5.22 54.12 -13.08
N PHE A 82 -5.87 52.94 -13.19
CA PHE A 82 -6.51 52.51 -14.44
C PHE A 82 -7.90 53.15 -14.65
N ARG A 83 -8.53 53.65 -13.58
CA ARG A 83 -9.86 54.28 -13.60
C ARG A 83 -9.80 55.82 -13.67
N GLY A 84 -8.60 56.40 -13.64
CA GLY A 84 -8.38 57.84 -13.49
C GLY A 84 -7.65 58.47 -14.67
N GLU A 85 -8.28 58.53 -15.84
CA GLU A 85 -8.11 59.65 -16.79
C GLU A 85 -9.30 59.70 -17.77
N ALA A 86 -10.49 59.95 -17.22
CA ALA A 86 -11.53 60.64 -17.97
C ALA A 86 -11.19 62.14 -17.89
N GLU A 87 -10.31 62.62 -18.77
CA GLU A 87 -10.15 63.99 -19.30
C GLU A 87 -9.01 63.96 -20.35
N GLY A 88 -9.39 63.70 -21.61
CA GLY A 88 -8.71 64.12 -22.86
C GLY A 88 -7.22 63.82 -23.13
N GLU A 89 -6.90 62.67 -23.75
CA GLU A 89 -5.92 62.46 -24.87
C GLU A 89 -5.74 60.94 -25.14
N PRO A 90 -5.57 60.46 -26.39
CA PRO A 90 -5.50 59.04 -26.67
C PRO A 90 -4.08 58.48 -26.45
N VAL A 91 -3.83 57.84 -25.31
CA VAL A 91 -2.58 57.08 -25.10
C VAL A 91 -2.68 55.69 -25.75
N THR A 92 -1.96 55.56 -26.86
CA THR A 92 -1.90 54.43 -27.80
C THR A 92 -1.05 53.25 -27.31
N GLY A 93 -1.35 52.66 -26.15
CA GLY A 93 -0.56 51.53 -25.62
C GLY A 93 -1.37 50.39 -24.99
N SER A 94 -2.53 50.69 -24.42
CA SER A 94 -3.32 49.73 -23.62
C SER A 94 -4.54 49.15 -24.37
N GLN A 95 -4.80 49.63 -25.58
CA GLN A 95 -5.93 49.15 -26.37
C GLN A 95 -5.68 47.78 -27.00
N VAL A 96 -4.43 47.38 -27.23
CA VAL A 96 -4.14 46.12 -27.96
C VAL A 96 -4.45 44.88 -27.11
N GLU A 97 -4.18 44.89 -25.81
CA GLU A 97 -4.51 43.72 -24.96
C GLU A 97 -5.98 43.67 -24.57
N ALA A 98 -6.61 44.82 -24.34
CA ALA A 98 -8.04 44.89 -24.04
C ALA A 98 -8.90 44.49 -25.26
N ASP A 99 -8.48 44.81 -26.48
CA ASP A 99 -9.20 44.45 -27.71
C ASP A 99 -9.02 42.96 -28.07
N VAL A 100 -7.84 42.38 -27.86
CA VAL A 100 -7.60 40.94 -28.07
C VAL A 100 -8.37 40.08 -27.05
N VAL A 101 -8.45 40.52 -25.79
CA VAL A 101 -9.26 39.81 -24.77
C VAL A 101 -10.75 40.02 -25.03
N ALA A 102 -11.19 41.21 -25.46
CA ALA A 102 -12.59 41.45 -25.83
C ALA A 102 -13.01 40.66 -27.08
N GLU A 103 -12.12 40.45 -28.04
CA GLU A 103 -12.37 39.66 -29.26
C GLU A 103 -12.46 38.15 -28.96
N VAL A 104 -11.59 37.63 -28.08
CA VAL A 104 -11.66 36.22 -27.63
C VAL A 104 -12.89 35.96 -26.76
N VAL A 105 -13.29 36.90 -25.89
CA VAL A 105 -14.50 36.76 -25.05
C VAL A 105 -15.78 36.81 -25.88
N LYS A 106 -15.78 37.57 -26.99
CA LYS A 106 -16.91 37.64 -27.93
C LYS A 106 -17.15 36.32 -28.68
N ASP A 107 -16.12 35.50 -28.85
CA ASP A 107 -16.21 34.20 -29.53
C ASP A 107 -16.62 33.06 -28.57
N VAL A 108 -16.37 33.20 -27.27
CA VAL A 108 -16.70 32.18 -26.26
C VAL A 108 -18.11 32.36 -25.66
N ILE A 109 -18.68 33.57 -25.66
CA ILE A 109 -20.01 33.85 -25.11
C ILE A 109 -20.83 34.69 -26.11
N PRO A 110 -21.70 34.10 -26.94
CA PRO A 110 -22.53 34.86 -27.86
C PRO A 110 -23.66 35.57 -27.07
N GLY A 111 -23.56 36.90 -26.93
CA GLY A 111 -24.63 37.73 -26.35
C GLY A 111 -24.22 38.96 -25.53
N VAL A 112 -22.93 39.16 -25.25
CA VAL A 112 -22.47 40.29 -24.42
C VAL A 112 -22.49 41.59 -25.25
N THR A 113 -23.43 42.49 -24.94
CA THR A 113 -23.51 43.83 -25.56
C THR A 113 -22.63 44.83 -24.81
N ALA A 114 -22.24 45.94 -25.47
CA ALA A 114 -21.23 46.89 -24.97
C ALA A 114 -21.49 47.51 -23.58
N GLY A 115 -22.69 47.38 -23.01
CA GLY A 115 -23.02 47.78 -21.63
C GLY A 115 -22.51 46.80 -20.55
N ASP A 116 -22.20 45.55 -20.89
CA ASP A 116 -21.70 44.52 -19.98
C ASP A 116 -20.19 44.61 -19.72
N LYS A 117 -19.44 45.41 -20.50
CA LYS A 117 -17.98 45.55 -20.35
C LYS A 117 -17.58 45.88 -18.90
N THR A 118 -18.41 46.67 -18.20
CA THR A 118 -18.20 47.01 -16.79
C THR A 118 -18.40 45.81 -15.83
N ALA A 119 -19.31 44.89 -16.15
CA ALA A 119 -19.50 43.65 -15.39
C ALA A 119 -18.38 42.64 -15.69
N VAL A 120 -17.92 42.54 -16.94
CA VAL A 120 -16.78 41.68 -17.31
C VAL A 120 -15.48 42.19 -16.69
N ASP A 121 -15.24 43.50 -16.70
CA ASP A 121 -14.12 44.15 -16.02
C ASP A 121 -14.18 44.00 -14.49
N SER A 122 -15.38 43.84 -13.92
CA SER A 122 -15.55 43.55 -12.49
C SER A 122 -15.36 42.05 -12.15
N ILE A 123 -15.56 41.14 -13.09
CA ILE A 123 -15.44 39.68 -12.89
C ILE A 123 -14.01 39.19 -13.14
N LEU A 124 -13.29 39.78 -14.10
CA LEU A 124 -11.90 39.47 -14.40
C LEU A 124 -10.96 39.50 -13.17
N PRO A 125 -10.98 40.53 -12.30
CA PRO A 125 -10.14 40.55 -11.09
C PRO A 125 -10.52 39.46 -10.08
N ILE A 126 -11.80 39.08 -10.00
CA ILE A 126 -12.26 37.97 -9.14
C ILE A 126 -11.69 36.65 -9.66
N VAL A 127 -11.78 36.40 -10.97
CA VAL A 127 -11.23 35.20 -11.62
C VAL A 127 -9.71 35.15 -11.52
N GLN A 128 -9.02 36.29 -11.68
CA GLN A 128 -7.58 36.40 -11.46
C GLN A 128 -7.20 36.05 -10.01
N SER A 129 -7.95 36.54 -9.02
CA SER A 129 -7.70 36.21 -7.60
C SER A 129 -7.94 34.73 -7.28
N GLN A 130 -8.94 34.11 -7.93
CA GLN A 130 -9.20 32.68 -7.77
C GLN A 130 -8.09 31.85 -8.43
N ARG A 131 -7.68 32.22 -9.65
CA ARG A 131 -6.55 31.60 -10.35
C ARG A 131 -5.28 31.68 -9.50
N GLU A 132 -5.00 32.82 -8.89
CA GLU A 132 -3.82 32.99 -8.05
C GLU A 132 -3.90 32.15 -6.77
N ARG A 133 -5.06 32.07 -6.11
CA ARG A 133 -5.28 31.16 -4.97
C ARG A 133 -5.08 29.70 -5.34
N TYR A 134 -5.60 29.26 -6.49
CA TYR A 134 -5.39 27.89 -6.97
C TYR A 134 -3.93 27.64 -7.32
N ARG A 135 -3.23 28.63 -7.90
CA ARG A 135 -1.80 28.55 -8.21
C ARG A 135 -0.97 28.39 -6.93
N LEU A 136 -1.26 29.20 -5.90
CA LEU A 136 -0.59 29.11 -4.60
C LEU A 136 -0.85 27.77 -3.91
N ARG A 137 -2.11 27.30 -3.91
CA ARG A 137 -2.45 25.99 -3.34
C ARG A 137 -1.78 24.83 -4.08
N ALA A 138 -1.66 24.93 -5.42
CA ALA A 138 -0.93 23.94 -6.21
C ALA A 138 0.56 23.93 -5.85
N GLN A 139 1.19 25.11 -5.71
CA GLN A 139 2.58 25.23 -5.30
C GLN A 139 2.82 24.69 -3.87
N GLU A 140 1.90 24.95 -2.94
CA GLU A 140 1.96 24.41 -1.57
C GLU A 140 1.85 22.88 -1.56
N LEU A 141 0.91 22.32 -2.34
CA LEU A 141 0.76 20.87 -2.49
C LEU A 141 2.01 20.22 -3.11
N GLU A 142 2.62 20.86 -4.11
CA GLU A 142 3.89 20.41 -4.70
C GLU A 142 5.02 20.44 -3.66
N ALA A 143 5.13 21.52 -2.88
CA ALA A 143 6.13 21.64 -1.83
C ALA A 143 5.95 20.57 -0.73
N HIS A 144 4.70 20.30 -0.32
CA HIS A 144 4.39 19.25 0.64
C HIS A 144 4.70 17.86 0.08
N SER A 145 4.39 17.59 -1.19
CA SER A 145 4.74 16.33 -1.86
C SER A 145 6.25 16.12 -1.89
N LEU A 146 7.02 17.15 -2.24
CA LEU A 146 8.49 17.09 -2.21
C LEU A 146 9.03 16.87 -0.79
N GLY A 147 8.46 17.53 0.22
CA GLY A 147 8.82 17.34 1.62
C GLY A 147 8.57 15.91 2.11
N GLN A 148 7.40 15.34 1.78
CA GLN A 148 7.09 13.94 2.07
C GLN A 148 8.05 12.97 1.37
N GLN A 149 8.38 13.23 0.10
CA GLN A 149 9.35 12.42 -0.66
C GLN A 149 10.73 12.42 0.01
N GLN A 150 11.19 13.58 0.50
CA GLN A 150 12.44 13.69 1.25
C GLN A 150 12.39 12.93 2.57
N GLN A 151 11.29 13.03 3.32
CA GLN A 151 11.10 12.30 4.57
C GLN A 151 11.13 10.78 4.35
N ILE A 152 10.49 10.28 3.29
CA ILE A 152 10.56 8.85 2.91
C ILE A 152 12.01 8.45 2.65
N SER A 153 12.78 9.26 1.93
CA SER A 153 14.20 8.97 1.66
C SER A 153 15.04 8.93 2.94
N LEU A 154 14.81 9.87 3.87
CA LEU A 154 15.51 9.88 5.16
C LEU A 154 15.20 8.63 5.99
N LEU A 155 13.92 8.25 6.09
CA LEU A 155 13.50 7.05 6.80
C LEU A 155 14.06 5.76 6.16
N GLN A 156 14.13 5.70 4.82
CA GLN A 156 14.77 4.58 4.13
C GLN A 156 16.26 4.48 4.48
N ASN A 157 16.99 5.60 4.48
CA ASN A 157 18.39 5.64 4.87
C ASN A 157 18.59 5.22 6.34
N GLU A 158 17.69 5.64 7.23
CA GLU A 158 17.71 5.23 8.64
C GLU A 158 17.45 3.73 8.80
N ILE A 159 16.46 3.17 8.09
CA ILE A 159 16.18 1.74 8.07
C ILE A 159 17.41 0.96 7.60
N ASP A 160 18.07 1.41 6.53
CA ASP A 160 19.25 0.73 6.00
C ASP A 160 20.46 0.84 6.94
N LYS A 161 20.61 1.97 7.64
CA LYS A 161 21.60 2.15 8.69
C LYS A 161 21.34 1.20 9.87
N LEU A 162 20.11 1.16 10.38
CA LEU A 162 19.70 0.25 11.45
C LEU A 162 19.87 -1.21 11.05
N ARG A 163 19.54 -1.58 9.81
CA ARG A 163 19.79 -2.93 9.27
C ARG A 163 21.27 -3.26 9.26
N SER A 164 22.12 -2.37 8.76
CA SER A 164 23.58 -2.54 8.77
C SER A 164 24.11 -2.72 10.20
N ASP A 165 23.65 -1.90 11.14
CA ASP A 165 24.12 -1.93 12.52
C ASP A 165 23.60 -3.16 13.29
N ASN A 166 22.36 -3.60 13.03
CA ASN A 166 21.83 -4.86 13.54
C ASN A 166 22.64 -6.05 13.04
N VAL A 167 23.02 -6.07 11.75
CA VAL A 167 23.89 -7.12 11.21
C VAL A 167 25.26 -7.10 11.91
N LYS A 168 25.91 -5.94 12.07
CA LYS A 168 27.18 -5.84 12.81
C LYS A 168 27.06 -6.24 14.28
N LEU A 169 25.93 -5.94 14.92
CA LEU A 169 25.68 -6.36 16.30
C LEU A 169 25.53 -7.89 16.37
N TYR A 170 24.80 -8.47 15.41
CA TYR A 170 24.69 -9.91 15.26
C TYR A 170 26.06 -10.57 15.05
N GLU A 171 26.91 -9.99 14.18
CA GLU A 171 28.30 -10.44 13.98
C GLU A 171 29.08 -10.49 15.31
N LYS A 172 28.97 -9.43 16.12
CA LYS A 172 29.63 -9.35 17.43
C LYS A 172 29.07 -10.37 18.42
N ILE A 173 27.74 -10.55 18.46
CA ILE A 173 27.09 -11.53 19.33
C ILE A 173 27.54 -12.94 18.94
N ARG A 174 27.51 -13.29 17.64
CA ARG A 174 27.96 -14.59 17.14
C ARG A 174 29.44 -14.82 17.42
N PHE A 175 30.28 -13.80 17.26
CA PHE A 175 31.69 -13.86 17.61
C PHE A 175 31.90 -14.13 19.12
N LEU A 176 31.14 -13.46 19.98
CA LEU A 176 31.19 -13.69 21.44
C LEU A 176 30.60 -15.05 21.84
N GLN A 177 29.55 -15.53 21.16
CA GLN A 177 28.98 -16.87 21.36
C GLN A 177 29.89 -17.98 20.82
N SER A 178 30.74 -17.69 19.83
CA SER A 178 31.76 -18.63 19.35
C SER A 178 32.89 -18.84 20.35
N PHE A 179 33.05 -17.93 21.33
CA PHE A 179 33.77 -18.23 22.56
C PHE A 179 32.86 -19.05 23.48
N PRO A 180 33.31 -20.21 23.99
CA PRO A 180 32.44 -21.12 24.73
C PRO A 180 32.12 -20.53 26.12
N ALA A 181 31.06 -19.74 26.21
CA ALA A 181 30.43 -19.35 27.46
C ALA A 181 28.98 -19.85 27.46
N LYS A 182 28.76 -20.94 28.21
CA LYS A 182 27.46 -21.56 28.51
C LYS A 182 26.40 -20.53 28.91
N GLY A 183 25.23 -20.54 28.26
CA GLY A 183 24.00 -19.92 28.78
C GLY A 183 22.96 -19.66 27.70
N GLY A 184 21.84 -20.39 27.73
CA GLY A 184 20.88 -20.48 26.62
C GLY A 184 19.86 -19.35 26.48
N GLN A 185 19.13 -19.36 25.36
CA GLN A 185 17.79 -18.75 25.21
C GLN A 185 17.13 -19.24 23.91
N ALA A 186 16.08 -20.06 24.00
CA ALA A 186 15.37 -20.67 22.87
C ALA A 186 14.23 -19.79 22.28
N SER A 187 14.29 -18.45 22.44
CA SER A 187 13.27 -17.53 21.93
C SER A 187 13.76 -16.55 20.85
N SER A 188 15.04 -16.63 20.48
CA SER A 188 15.70 -15.74 19.51
C SER A 188 15.86 -16.38 18.13
N GLU A 189 15.37 -17.60 17.92
CA GLU A 189 15.78 -18.45 16.78
C GLU A 189 15.28 -17.92 15.41
N ASP A 190 14.10 -17.28 15.35
CA ASP A 190 13.56 -16.73 14.09
C ASP A 190 14.27 -15.44 13.68
N THR A 191 14.48 -14.50 14.61
CA THR A 191 15.22 -13.26 14.33
C THR A 191 16.70 -13.52 14.08
N GLU A 192 17.29 -14.44 14.85
CA GLU A 192 18.64 -14.94 14.64
C GLU A 192 18.79 -15.65 13.30
N SER A 193 17.83 -16.48 12.88
CA SER A 193 17.81 -17.12 11.56
C SER A 193 17.80 -16.09 10.42
N ARG A 194 17.03 -15.00 10.56
CA ARG A 194 17.00 -13.95 9.53
C ARG A 194 18.32 -13.17 9.43
N TYR A 195 18.92 -12.80 10.56
CA TYR A 195 20.20 -12.10 10.57
C TYR A 195 21.39 -13.02 10.25
N SER A 196 21.31 -14.31 10.59
CA SER A 196 22.31 -15.33 10.26
C SER A 196 22.32 -15.63 8.75
N MET A 197 21.16 -15.76 8.12
CA MET A 197 21.05 -15.87 6.66
C MET A 197 21.64 -14.64 5.97
N GLN A 198 21.37 -13.43 6.48
CA GLN A 198 21.90 -12.19 5.91
C GLN A 198 23.42 -12.06 6.09
N TYR A 199 23.98 -12.59 7.18
CA TYR A 199 25.42 -12.68 7.41
C TYR A 199 26.09 -13.73 6.50
N GLU A 200 25.51 -14.93 6.38
CA GLU A 200 26.05 -16.02 5.54
C GLU A 200 26.00 -15.66 4.05
N GLU A 201 24.98 -14.93 3.60
CA GLU A 201 24.92 -14.37 2.25
C GLU A 201 26.06 -13.37 1.99
N ARG A 202 26.48 -12.61 3.02
CA ARG A 202 27.60 -11.67 2.93
C ARG A 202 28.96 -12.35 3.01
N LEU A 203 29.10 -13.45 3.74
CA LEU A 203 30.37 -14.17 3.91
C LEU A 203 30.68 -15.16 2.80
N ASP A 204 29.69 -15.66 2.06
CA ASP A 204 29.95 -16.62 0.99
C ASP A 204 30.14 -15.90 -0.38
N PRO A 205 31.38 -15.63 -0.81
CA PRO A 205 31.66 -15.02 -2.12
C PRO A 205 31.17 -15.90 -3.28
N PHE A 206 30.98 -17.21 -3.06
CA PHE A 206 30.51 -18.14 -4.09
C PHE A 206 28.99 -18.12 -4.27
N SER A 207 28.21 -17.69 -3.26
CA SER A 207 26.76 -17.48 -3.42
C SER A 207 26.46 -16.35 -4.42
N THR A 208 27.18 -15.23 -4.30
CA THR A 208 27.06 -14.09 -5.21
C THR A 208 27.60 -14.44 -6.60
N PHE A 209 28.70 -15.19 -6.68
CA PHE A 209 29.25 -15.68 -7.94
C PHE A 209 28.31 -16.67 -8.63
N SER A 210 27.79 -17.67 -7.92
CA SER A 210 26.86 -18.67 -8.46
C SER A 210 25.54 -18.04 -8.90
N ARG A 211 25.04 -17.03 -8.17
CA ARG A 211 23.86 -16.24 -8.59
C ARG A 211 24.14 -15.44 -9.86
N LYS A 212 25.30 -14.76 -9.94
CA LYS A 212 25.75 -14.06 -11.16
C LYS A 212 25.97 -15.02 -12.33
N GLU A 213 26.51 -16.21 -12.10
CA GLU A 213 26.74 -17.22 -13.13
C GLU A 213 25.42 -17.80 -13.63
N ARG A 214 24.46 -18.09 -12.73
CA ARG A 214 23.11 -18.53 -13.08
C ARG A 214 22.35 -17.47 -13.85
N GLN A 215 22.53 -16.20 -13.50
CA GLN A 215 21.97 -15.06 -14.22
C GLN A 215 22.63 -14.86 -15.60
N ARG A 216 23.95 -15.06 -15.73
CA ARG A 216 24.65 -15.05 -17.03
C ARG A 216 24.18 -16.19 -17.93
N LYS A 217 24.03 -17.40 -17.39
CA LYS A 217 23.44 -18.53 -18.11
C LYS A 217 22.01 -18.19 -18.55
N TYR A 218 21.18 -17.62 -17.66
CA TYR A 218 19.83 -17.15 -18.00
C TYR A 218 19.80 -16.07 -19.09
N MET A 219 20.78 -15.17 -19.11
CA MET A 219 20.91 -14.16 -20.16
C MET A 219 21.36 -14.74 -21.50
N ASN A 220 22.20 -15.78 -21.49
CA ASN A 220 22.68 -16.50 -22.67
C ASN A 220 21.70 -17.53 -23.24
N LEU A 221 20.58 -17.81 -22.56
CA LEU A 221 19.52 -18.66 -23.09
C LEU A 221 18.83 -17.98 -24.29
N LYS A 222 18.44 -18.78 -25.27
CA LYS A 222 17.72 -18.30 -26.45
C LYS A 222 16.38 -17.68 -26.04
N PRO A 223 15.90 -16.63 -26.73
CA PRO A 223 14.71 -15.88 -26.33
C PRO A 223 13.46 -16.75 -26.19
N TYR A 224 13.33 -17.81 -27.00
CA TYR A 224 12.23 -18.79 -26.89
C TYR A 224 12.35 -19.68 -25.64
N ASP A 225 13.56 -20.08 -25.25
CA ASP A 225 13.78 -20.85 -24.01
C ASP A 225 13.43 -20.02 -22.77
N LYS A 226 13.63 -18.69 -22.82
CA LYS A 226 13.22 -17.77 -21.74
C LYS A 226 11.71 -17.70 -21.58
N ILE A 227 10.97 -17.73 -22.68
CA ILE A 227 9.50 -17.72 -22.67
C ILE A 227 8.96 -19.02 -22.09
N THR A 228 9.53 -20.18 -22.47
CA THR A 228 9.13 -21.47 -21.90
C THR A 228 9.46 -21.55 -20.40
N LEU A 229 10.61 -21.04 -19.99
CA LEU A 229 11.01 -20.97 -18.58
C LEU A 229 10.14 -20.00 -17.75
N SER A 230 9.74 -18.85 -18.32
CA SER A 230 8.84 -17.92 -17.65
C SER A 230 7.43 -18.47 -17.55
N MET A 231 6.93 -19.11 -18.61
CA MET A 231 5.65 -19.82 -18.64
C MET A 231 5.62 -20.94 -17.59
N GLY A 232 6.68 -21.75 -17.52
CA GLY A 232 6.80 -22.84 -16.53
C GLY A 232 6.87 -22.32 -15.09
N ARG A 233 7.65 -21.26 -14.83
CA ARG A 233 7.69 -20.62 -13.51
C ARG A 233 6.36 -19.98 -13.12
N PHE A 234 5.66 -19.35 -14.07
CA PHE A 234 4.36 -18.74 -13.82
C PHE A 234 3.31 -19.79 -13.41
N ILE A 235 3.28 -20.93 -14.11
CA ILE A 235 2.42 -22.08 -13.77
C ILE A 235 2.78 -22.65 -12.39
N MET A 236 4.06 -22.75 -12.06
CA MET A 236 4.52 -23.36 -10.81
C MET A 236 4.39 -22.42 -9.60
N SER A 237 4.51 -21.11 -9.81
CA SER A 237 4.48 -20.07 -8.77
C SER A 237 3.07 -19.76 -8.28
N ASN A 238 2.03 -19.94 -9.11
CA ASN A 238 0.67 -19.58 -8.75
C ASN A 238 -0.20 -20.83 -8.50
N LYS A 239 -0.85 -20.90 -7.32
CA LYS A 239 -1.76 -21.99 -6.94
C LYS A 239 -2.92 -22.13 -7.94
N VAL A 240 -3.48 -21.03 -8.44
CA VAL A 240 -4.58 -21.04 -9.40
C VAL A 240 -4.12 -21.56 -10.77
N ALA A 241 -2.95 -21.13 -11.25
CA ALA A 241 -2.40 -21.57 -12.53
C ALA A 241 -2.11 -23.09 -12.52
N ARG A 242 -1.66 -23.63 -11.39
CA ARG A 242 -1.47 -25.07 -11.20
C ARG A 242 -2.78 -25.85 -11.30
N THR A 243 -3.84 -25.35 -10.68
CA THR A 243 -5.17 -25.96 -10.75
C THR A 243 -5.71 -25.95 -12.18
N ILE A 244 -5.58 -24.83 -12.90
CA ILE A 244 -6.01 -24.72 -14.30
C ILE A 244 -5.23 -25.69 -15.20
N ALA A 245 -3.90 -25.77 -15.04
CA ALA A 245 -3.06 -26.68 -15.80
C ALA A 245 -3.43 -28.15 -15.56
N PHE A 246 -3.74 -28.53 -14.31
CA PHE A 246 -4.20 -29.88 -13.97
C PHE A 246 -5.54 -30.23 -14.63
N PHE A 247 -6.53 -29.33 -14.58
CA PHE A 247 -7.81 -29.57 -15.26
C PHE A 247 -7.66 -29.59 -16.78
N TYR A 248 -6.79 -28.75 -17.34
CA TYR A 248 -6.49 -28.73 -18.77
C TYR A 248 -5.89 -30.05 -19.25
N THR A 249 -4.89 -30.60 -18.53
CA THR A 249 -4.31 -31.90 -18.89
C THR A 249 -5.34 -33.01 -18.73
N LEU A 250 -6.16 -33.00 -17.69
CA LEU A 250 -7.21 -33.99 -17.48
C LEU A 250 -8.27 -33.96 -18.60
N LEU A 251 -8.74 -32.77 -18.97
CA LEU A 251 -9.67 -32.59 -20.10
C LEU A 251 -9.07 -33.05 -21.42
N LEU A 252 -7.80 -32.72 -21.69
CA LEU A 252 -7.11 -33.15 -22.90
C LEU A 252 -7.04 -34.68 -22.95
N HIS A 253 -6.68 -35.32 -21.83
CA HIS A 253 -6.68 -36.78 -21.76
C HIS A 253 -8.09 -37.34 -21.96
N SER A 254 -9.12 -36.81 -21.29
CA SER A 254 -10.50 -37.22 -21.51
C SER A 254 -10.93 -37.10 -22.98
N LEU A 255 -10.54 -36.02 -23.66
CA LEU A 255 -10.82 -35.81 -25.08
C LEU A 255 -10.12 -36.86 -25.94
N VAL A 256 -8.83 -37.11 -25.70
CA VAL A 256 -8.07 -38.13 -26.43
C VAL A 256 -8.69 -39.51 -26.21
N PHE A 257 -9.06 -39.87 -24.98
CA PHE A 257 -9.76 -41.12 -24.68
C PHE A 257 -11.11 -41.20 -25.38
N LEU A 258 -11.89 -40.13 -25.43
CA LEU A 258 -13.17 -40.09 -26.14
C LEU A 258 -13.00 -40.29 -27.65
N VAL A 259 -11.99 -39.65 -28.26
CA VAL A 259 -11.67 -39.82 -29.69
C VAL A 259 -11.26 -41.26 -29.97
N LEU A 260 -10.36 -41.82 -29.17
CA LEU A 260 -9.93 -43.21 -29.29
C LEU A 260 -11.09 -44.19 -29.07
N TYR A 261 -11.96 -43.93 -28.09
CA TYR A 261 -13.15 -44.72 -27.82
C TYR A 261 -14.12 -44.70 -29.00
N LYS A 262 -14.40 -43.51 -29.57
CA LYS A 262 -15.27 -43.37 -30.74
C LYS A 262 -14.68 -44.05 -31.97
N LEU A 263 -13.37 -43.92 -32.18
CA LEU A 263 -12.68 -44.59 -33.29
C LEU A 263 -12.77 -46.12 -33.12
N ALA A 264 -12.44 -46.63 -31.93
CA ALA A 264 -12.51 -48.05 -31.61
C ALA A 264 -13.94 -48.61 -31.75
N HIS A 265 -14.95 -47.92 -31.23
CA HIS A 265 -16.34 -48.35 -31.34
C HIS A 265 -16.85 -48.33 -32.78
N THR A 266 -16.43 -47.34 -33.58
CA THR A 266 -16.80 -47.27 -35.00
C THR A 266 -16.15 -48.40 -35.79
N GLU A 267 -14.87 -48.68 -35.54
CA GLU A 267 -14.15 -49.79 -36.17
C GLU A 267 -14.71 -51.16 -35.75
N SER A 268 -15.04 -51.37 -34.47
CA SER A 268 -15.71 -52.58 -34.01
C SER A 268 -17.08 -52.77 -34.67
N CYS A 269 -17.92 -51.72 -34.72
CA CYS A 269 -19.25 -51.82 -35.34
C CYS A 269 -19.18 -52.14 -36.84
N LYS A 270 -18.20 -51.58 -37.57
CA LYS A 270 -17.95 -51.96 -38.98
C LYS A 270 -17.55 -53.43 -39.11
N ARG A 271 -16.68 -53.93 -38.22
CA ARG A 271 -16.26 -55.34 -38.21
C ARG A 271 -17.43 -56.27 -37.90
N ASP A 272 -18.26 -55.93 -36.92
CA ASP A 272 -19.44 -56.70 -36.54
C ASP A 272 -20.48 -56.73 -37.67
N TYR A 273 -20.73 -55.58 -38.32
CA TYR A 273 -21.61 -55.52 -39.49
C TYR A 273 -21.10 -56.36 -40.67
N ALA A 274 -19.78 -56.33 -40.93
CA ALA A 274 -19.17 -57.16 -41.97
C ALA A 274 -19.27 -58.66 -41.64
N ALA A 275 -19.08 -59.04 -40.38
CA ALA A 275 -19.23 -60.41 -39.91
C ALA A 275 -20.69 -60.88 -40.04
N ASP A 276 -21.66 -60.06 -39.65
CA ASP A 276 -23.10 -60.35 -39.78
C ASP A 276 -23.52 -60.47 -41.26
N CYS A 277 -23.01 -59.59 -42.12
CA CYS A 277 -23.26 -59.67 -43.56
C CYS A 277 -22.72 -60.98 -44.14
N HIS A 278 -21.51 -61.37 -43.74
CA HIS A 278 -20.89 -62.63 -44.17
C HIS A 278 -21.66 -63.86 -43.66
N ALA A 279 -22.10 -63.84 -42.39
CA ALA A 279 -22.90 -64.91 -41.81
C ALA A 279 -24.25 -65.08 -42.51
N LYS A 280 -24.97 -63.97 -42.75
CA LYS A 280 -26.24 -63.98 -43.50
C LYS A 280 -26.07 -64.44 -44.95
N PHE A 281 -24.98 -64.04 -45.60
CA PHE A 281 -24.66 -64.50 -46.94
C PHE A 281 -24.37 -66.01 -46.96
N ALA A 282 -23.57 -66.52 -46.02
CA ALA A 282 -23.30 -67.96 -45.90
C ALA A 282 -24.59 -68.77 -45.64
N GLU A 283 -25.48 -68.27 -44.78
CA GLU A 283 -26.78 -68.89 -44.51
C GLU A 283 -27.68 -68.88 -45.76
N HIS A 284 -27.75 -67.75 -46.49
CA HIS A 284 -28.48 -67.65 -47.75
C HIS A 284 -27.94 -68.63 -48.80
N MET A 285 -26.60 -68.70 -48.96
CA MET A 285 -25.96 -69.63 -49.88
C MET A 285 -26.29 -71.10 -49.53
N PHE A 286 -26.25 -71.46 -48.24
CA PHE A 286 -26.62 -72.81 -47.80
C PHE A 286 -28.10 -73.14 -48.08
N LYS A 287 -29.02 -72.22 -47.76
CA LYS A 287 -30.47 -72.43 -47.96
C LYS A 287 -30.89 -72.49 -49.42
N VAL A 288 -30.32 -71.64 -50.28
CA VAL A 288 -30.74 -71.50 -51.68
C VAL A 288 -29.95 -72.45 -52.60
N HIS A 289 -28.67 -72.72 -52.31
CA HIS A 289 -27.80 -73.51 -53.16
C HIS A 289 -27.36 -74.85 -52.54
N GLY A 290 -27.47 -75.04 -51.23
CA GLY A 290 -27.05 -76.28 -50.54
C GLY A 290 -28.04 -77.45 -50.65
N ALA A 291 -29.26 -77.23 -51.16
CA ALA A 291 -30.25 -78.29 -51.35
C ALA A 291 -30.07 -79.10 -52.67
N LYS A 292 -28.87 -79.13 -53.26
CA LYS A 292 -28.65 -79.73 -54.59
C LYS A 292 -27.58 -80.82 -54.68
N ASP A 293 -27.16 -81.41 -53.57
CA ASP A 293 -26.19 -82.51 -53.55
C ASP A 293 -26.70 -83.78 -52.86
N ASP A 294 -28.00 -84.09 -52.97
CA ASP A 294 -28.53 -85.42 -52.63
C ASP A 294 -29.22 -86.03 -53.87
N HIS A 295 -28.46 -86.22 -54.96
CA HIS A 295 -28.77 -87.25 -55.96
C HIS A 295 -27.59 -87.46 -56.93
N ARG A 296 -26.99 -88.66 -56.83
CA ARG A 296 -26.18 -89.44 -57.80
C ARG A 296 -24.84 -89.85 -57.18
N HIS A 297 -24.38 -91.09 -57.24
CA HIS A 297 -24.91 -92.38 -57.67
C HIS A 297 -23.83 -93.41 -57.24
N ASN A 298 -24.25 -94.57 -56.75
CA ASN A 298 -23.55 -95.88 -56.72
C ASN A 298 -22.03 -95.94 -56.73
#